data_AF-A0A170V1P1-F1
#
_entry.id   AF-A0A170V1P1-F1
#
_cell.length_a   1.000
_cell.length_b   1.000
_cell.length_c   1.000
_cell.angle_alpha   90.00
_cell.angle_beta   90.00
_cell.angle_gamma   90.00
#
_symmetry.space_group_name_H-M   'P 1'
#
loop_
_entity.id
_entity.type
_entity.pdbx_description
1 polymer ?
#
loop_
_entity_poly.entity_id
_entity_poly.type
_entity_poly.pdbx_seq_one_letter_code
_entity_poly.pdbx_strand_id
1 'polypeptide(L)'
;HFMHTDVLKHLISLLQMEGENIAPLVLSVLTFLGKFKSLCEQFPNEVAELIPICKAFAESGKPKQAKQAIRCLYVNLDKNDPLFNEILEKVRENLNPESSHYLTAIVALGHLAQNLPEKFPAQIKNIVSRKIVKELLVKNTESESTMPLENTWC
;
A
#
# COMPACT_ATOMS: atom_id res chain seq x y z
N HIS A 1 26.02 1.81 18.71
CA HIS A 1 25.63 1.48 17.33
C HIS A 1 24.76 0.23 17.43
N PHE A 2 23.43 0.34 17.25
CA PHE A 2 22.46 -0.74 17.52
C PHE A 2 21.93 -1.39 16.23
N MET A 3 22.48 -0.97 15.09
CA MET A 3 22.08 -1.40 13.75
C MET A 3 23.09 -2.41 13.23
N HIS A 4 22.74 -3.68 13.33
CA HIS A 4 23.55 -4.79 12.84
C HIS A 4 22.73 -5.64 11.87
N THR A 5 23.44 -6.28 10.94
CA THR A 5 22.86 -7.10 9.88
C THR A 5 22.01 -8.24 10.41
N ASP A 6 22.42 -8.89 11.50
CA ASP A 6 21.69 -9.96 12.17
C ASP A 6 20.33 -9.50 12.72
N VAL A 7 20.27 -8.30 13.33
CA VAL A 7 19.02 -7.71 13.81
C VAL A 7 18.06 -7.44 12.66
N LEU A 8 18.55 -6.88 11.55
CA LEU A 8 17.71 -6.63 10.37
C LEU A 8 17.20 -7.92 9.74
N LYS A 9 18.04 -8.94 9.59
CA LYS A 9 17.63 -10.25 9.09
C LYS A 9 16.58 -10.89 9.99
N HIS A 10 16.74 -10.77 11.30
CA HIS A 10 15.73 -11.24 12.24
C HIS A 10 14.40 -10.50 12.06
N LEU A 11 14.43 -9.16 11.99
CA LEU A 11 13.23 -8.36 11.72
C LEU A 11 12.55 -8.75 10.40
N ILE A 12 13.32 -8.93 9.31
CA ILE A 12 12.77 -9.37 8.02
C ILE A 12 12.11 -10.76 8.15
N SER A 13 12.70 -11.69 8.88
CA SER A 13 12.11 -13.01 9.10
C SER A 13 10.76 -12.95 9.85
N LEU A 14 10.59 -11.99 10.76
CA LEU A 14 9.32 -11.78 11.47
C LEU A 14 8.17 -11.36 10.53
N LEU A 15 8.47 -10.79 9.35
CA LEU A 15 7.44 -10.42 8.37
C LEU A 15 6.68 -11.62 7.81
N GLN A 16 7.28 -12.81 7.86
CA GLN A 16 6.68 -14.04 7.38
C GLN A 16 5.85 -14.76 8.45
N MET A 17 5.89 -14.29 9.70
CA MET A 17 5.13 -14.90 10.78
C MET A 17 3.63 -14.63 10.64
N GLU A 18 2.84 -15.62 11.03
CA GLU A 18 1.39 -15.49 11.12
C GLU A 18 1.01 -14.54 12.25
N GLY A 19 0.13 -13.59 11.95
CA GLY A 19 -0.36 -12.62 12.91
C GLY A 19 -0.69 -11.30 12.24
N GLU A 20 -1.91 -10.83 12.42
CA GLU A 20 -2.43 -9.68 11.67
C GLU A 20 -1.61 -8.40 11.87
N ASN A 21 -1.02 -8.21 13.05
CA ASN A 21 -0.29 -6.99 13.40
C ASN A 21 1.23 -7.15 13.38
N ILE A 22 1.78 -8.36 13.21
CA ILE A 22 3.23 -8.58 13.24
C ILE A 22 3.90 -7.84 12.10
N ALA A 23 3.56 -8.17 10.85
CA ALA A 23 4.16 -7.53 9.68
C ALA A 23 3.99 -5.99 9.66
N PRO A 24 2.80 -5.41 9.91
CA PRO A 24 2.66 -3.95 9.98
C PRO A 24 3.55 -3.28 11.04
N LEU A 25 3.72 -3.89 12.22
CA LEU A 25 4.56 -3.35 13.28
C LEU A 25 6.04 -3.41 12.91
N VAL A 26 6.49 -4.55 12.39
CA VAL A 26 7.87 -4.74 11.93
C VAL A 26 8.21 -3.78 10.79
N LEU A 27 7.32 -3.62 9.80
CA LEU A 27 7.50 -2.64 8.73
C LEU A 27 7.56 -1.21 9.26
N SER A 28 6.79 -0.88 10.30
CA SER A 28 6.88 0.44 10.95
C SER A 28 8.23 0.65 11.63
N VAL A 29 8.80 -0.39 12.24
CA VAL A 29 10.16 -0.36 12.80
C VAL A 29 11.17 -0.15 11.68
N LEU A 30 11.18 -0.98 10.63
CA LEU A 30 12.09 -0.84 9.49
C LEU A 30 11.98 0.54 8.81
N THR A 31 10.76 1.07 8.69
CA THR A 31 10.52 2.43 8.19
C THR A 31 11.15 3.47 9.10
N PHE A 32 10.98 3.35 10.43
CA PHE A 32 11.54 4.31 11.39
C PHE A 32 13.07 4.32 11.32
N LEU A 33 13.69 3.15 11.22
CA LEU A 33 15.14 2.98 11.14
C LEU A 33 15.72 3.62 9.87
N GLY A 34 15.01 3.51 8.74
CA GLY A 34 15.41 4.11 7.46
C GLY A 34 15.27 5.64 7.37
N LYS A 35 14.58 6.29 8.33
CA LYS A 35 14.30 7.74 8.24
C LYS A 35 15.55 8.61 8.34
N PHE A 36 16.52 8.20 9.16
CA PHE A 36 17.72 9.01 9.41
C PHE A 36 18.76 8.76 8.32
N LYS A 37 18.91 7.49 7.93
CA LYS A 37 19.70 7.05 6.79
C LYS A 37 19.02 5.83 6.19
N SER A 38 18.83 5.84 4.87
CA SER A 38 18.13 4.76 4.18
C SER A 38 18.76 3.41 4.50
N LEU A 39 17.94 2.37 4.67
CA LEU A 39 18.43 1.01 4.82
C LEU A 39 19.11 0.52 3.53
N CYS A 40 18.71 1.01 2.35
CA CYS A 40 19.33 0.59 1.09
C CYS A 40 20.79 1.06 0.98
N GLU A 41 21.13 2.20 1.60
CA GLU A 41 22.51 2.71 1.63
C GLU A 41 23.41 1.94 2.61
N GLN A 42 22.82 1.35 3.66
CA GLN A 42 23.57 0.74 4.76
C GLN A 42 23.58 -0.79 4.68
N PHE A 43 22.49 -1.37 4.20
CA PHE A 43 22.18 -2.81 4.21
C PHE A 43 21.53 -3.21 2.88
N PRO A 44 22.21 -3.00 1.74
CA PRO A 44 21.62 -3.21 0.41
C PRO A 44 21.16 -4.66 0.18
N ASN A 45 21.87 -5.64 0.73
CA ASN A 45 21.52 -7.05 0.59
C ASN A 45 20.23 -7.38 1.34
N GLU A 46 20.07 -6.88 2.57
CA GLU A 46 18.90 -7.09 3.40
C GLU A 46 17.68 -6.37 2.80
N VAL A 47 17.88 -5.18 2.22
CA VAL A 47 16.81 -4.49 1.49
C VAL A 47 16.41 -5.25 0.23
N ALA A 48 17.33 -5.88 -0.48
CA ALA A 48 17.00 -6.73 -1.63
C ALA A 48 16.08 -7.91 -1.24
N GLU A 49 16.25 -8.48 -0.04
CA GLU A 49 15.34 -9.50 0.51
C GLU A 49 13.99 -8.91 0.95
N LEU A 50 13.97 -7.67 1.45
CA LEU A 50 12.76 -6.98 1.91
C LEU A 50 11.84 -6.55 0.77
N ILE A 51 12.39 -6.12 -0.37
CA ILE A 51 11.64 -5.62 -1.53
C ILE A 51 10.50 -6.55 -1.96
N PRO A 52 10.72 -7.85 -2.26
CA PRO A 52 9.65 -8.74 -2.72
C PRO A 52 8.55 -8.93 -1.68
N ILE A 53 8.89 -8.91 -0.38
CA ILE A 53 7.91 -9.02 0.72
C ILE A 53 7.02 -7.78 0.75
N CYS A 54 7.63 -6.59 0.71
CA CYS A 54 6.90 -5.33 0.67
C CYS A 54 6.02 -5.21 -0.59
N LYS A 55 6.53 -5.64 -1.74
CA LYS A 55 5.77 -5.69 -2.99
C LYS A 55 4.53 -6.58 -2.85
N ALA A 56 4.71 -7.82 -2.38
CA ALA A 56 3.60 -8.74 -2.16
C ALA A 56 2.54 -8.16 -1.20
N PHE A 57 2.96 -7.50 -0.12
CA PHE A 57 2.05 -6.83 0.80
C PHE A 57 1.32 -5.65 0.20
N ALA A 58 1.97 -4.85 -0.65
CA ALA A 58 1.36 -3.72 -1.35
C ALA A 58 0.31 -4.20 -2.38
N GLU A 59 0.58 -5.32 -3.06
CA GLU A 59 -0.25 -5.82 -4.15
C GLU A 59 -1.40 -6.72 -3.69
N SER A 60 -1.18 -7.55 -2.67
CA SER A 60 -2.09 -8.64 -2.28
C SER A 60 -2.22 -8.86 -0.77
N GLY A 61 -1.50 -8.09 0.06
CA GLY A 61 -1.59 -8.19 1.51
C GLY A 61 -2.91 -7.65 2.07
N LYS A 62 -2.99 -7.61 3.41
CA LYS A 62 -4.06 -6.88 4.11
C LYS A 62 -3.84 -5.37 4.00
N PRO A 63 -4.90 -4.54 4.13
CA PRO A 63 -4.77 -3.08 4.00
C PRO A 63 -3.71 -2.45 4.93
N LYS A 64 -3.60 -2.93 6.18
CA LYS A 64 -2.56 -2.48 7.13
C LYS A 64 -1.14 -2.81 6.65
N GLN A 65 -0.95 -3.97 6.02
CA GLN A 65 0.34 -4.38 5.48
C GLN A 65 0.71 -3.52 4.27
N ALA A 66 -0.20 -3.32 3.32
CA ALA A 66 0.03 -2.46 2.15
C ALA A 66 0.43 -1.03 2.54
N LYS A 67 -0.30 -0.43 3.50
CA LYS A 67 0.05 0.89 4.05
C LYS A 67 1.50 0.96 4.53
N GLN A 68 1.92 -0.01 5.34
CA GLN A 68 3.26 0.03 5.94
C GLN A 68 4.34 -0.39 4.95
N ALA A 69 4.03 -1.28 4.01
CA ALA A 69 4.95 -1.71 2.97
C ALA A 69 5.32 -0.55 2.03
N ILE A 70 4.33 0.22 1.56
CA ILE A 70 4.59 1.38 0.69
C ILE A 70 5.38 2.45 1.43
N ARG A 71 5.08 2.70 2.71
CA ARG A 71 5.86 3.64 3.53
C ARG A 71 7.30 3.16 3.72
N CYS A 72 7.49 1.87 3.94
CA CYS A 72 8.82 1.27 4.10
C CYS A 72 9.64 1.39 2.80
N LEU A 73 9.05 1.05 1.66
CA LEU A 73 9.67 1.21 0.34
C LEU A 73 9.98 2.68 0.06
N TYR A 74 9.05 3.60 0.31
CA TYR A 74 9.26 5.03 0.09
C TYR A 74 10.43 5.62 0.87
N VAL A 75 10.60 5.19 2.13
CA VAL A 75 11.71 5.66 2.97
C VAL A 75 13.05 5.07 2.54
N ASN A 76 13.06 3.82 2.05
CA ASN A 76 14.29 3.06 1.87
C ASN A 76 14.75 2.93 0.41
N LEU A 77 13.91 3.23 -0.58
CA LEU A 77 14.27 3.17 -1.99
C LEU A 77 14.37 4.57 -2.61
N ASP A 78 14.99 4.65 -3.79
CA ASP A 78 14.93 5.85 -4.61
C ASP A 78 13.49 6.14 -5.03
N LYS A 79 13.07 7.40 -5.01
CA LYS A 79 11.69 7.78 -5.36
C LYS A 79 11.35 7.43 -6.80
N ASN A 80 12.34 7.39 -7.69
CA ASN A 80 12.19 7.03 -9.10
C ASN A 80 12.28 5.52 -9.35
N ASP A 81 12.49 4.71 -8.32
CA ASP A 81 12.60 3.25 -8.46
C ASP A 81 11.41 2.68 -9.28
N PRO A 82 11.70 1.84 -10.31
CA PRO A 82 10.68 1.30 -11.20
C PRO A 82 9.62 0.46 -10.47
N LEU A 83 9.95 -0.10 -9.31
CA LEU A 83 9.05 -0.89 -8.47
C LEU A 83 7.73 -0.17 -8.17
N PHE A 84 7.76 1.15 -7.96
CA PHE A 84 6.54 1.91 -7.70
C PHE A 84 5.59 1.95 -8.90
N ASN A 85 6.11 1.88 -10.13
CA ASN A 85 5.28 1.76 -11.34
C ASN A 85 4.63 0.37 -11.40
N GLU A 86 5.40 -0.68 -11.11
CA GLU A 86 4.89 -2.06 -11.09
C GLU A 86 3.76 -2.22 -10.06
N ILE A 87 3.96 -1.70 -8.84
CA ILE A 87 2.94 -1.71 -7.79
C ILE A 87 1.71 -0.91 -8.25
N LEU A 88 1.89 0.26 -8.86
CA LEU A 88 0.76 1.08 -9.31
C LEU A 88 -0.09 0.39 -10.38
N GLU A 89 0.53 -0.29 -11.36
CA GLU A 89 -0.19 -1.06 -12.36
C GLU A 89 -0.96 -2.21 -11.71
N LYS A 90 -0.35 -2.92 -10.75
CA LYS A 90 -1.06 -4.00 -10.06
C LYS A 90 -2.21 -3.50 -9.18
N VAL A 91 -2.02 -2.36 -8.51
CA VAL A 91 -3.07 -1.66 -7.77
C VAL A 91 -4.21 -1.29 -8.69
N ARG A 92 -3.91 -0.78 -9.89
CA ARG A 92 -4.93 -0.42 -10.90
C ARG A 92 -5.76 -1.62 -11.33
N GLU A 93 -5.15 -2.79 -11.52
CA GLU A 93 -5.87 -4.04 -11.80
C GLU A 93 -6.80 -4.44 -10.66
N ASN A 94 -6.33 -4.29 -9.42
CA ASN A 94 -7.08 -4.65 -8.21
C ASN A 94 -8.14 -3.61 -7.81
N LEU A 95 -8.19 -2.42 -8.44
CA LEU A 95 -9.26 -1.43 -8.26
C LEU A 95 -10.53 -1.83 -9.04
N ASN A 96 -10.98 -3.04 -8.73
CA ASN A 96 -12.21 -3.67 -9.18
C ASN A 96 -12.93 -4.23 -7.93
N PRO A 97 -14.20 -3.89 -7.68
CA PRO A 97 -14.95 -4.39 -6.52
C PRO A 97 -14.99 -5.92 -6.38
N GLU A 98 -14.88 -6.66 -7.49
CA GLU A 98 -14.82 -8.13 -7.52
C GLU A 98 -13.45 -8.69 -7.06
N SER A 99 -12.41 -7.85 -6.95
CA SER A 99 -11.10 -8.28 -6.50
C SER A 99 -11.10 -8.52 -4.99
N SER A 100 -10.59 -9.67 -4.56
CA SER A 100 -10.31 -9.97 -3.15
C SER A 100 -9.36 -8.97 -2.49
N HIS A 101 -8.61 -8.20 -3.28
CA HIS A 101 -7.64 -7.22 -2.83
C HIS A 101 -8.08 -5.76 -3.05
N TYR A 102 -9.37 -5.54 -3.32
CA TYR A 102 -9.90 -4.20 -3.62
C TYR A 102 -9.58 -3.15 -2.54
N LEU A 103 -9.84 -3.46 -1.27
CA LEU A 103 -9.55 -2.54 -0.15
C LEU A 103 -8.04 -2.28 0.00
N THR A 104 -7.23 -3.31 -0.21
CA THR A 104 -5.77 -3.20 -0.20
C THR A 104 -5.29 -2.26 -1.29
N ALA A 105 -5.85 -2.39 -2.51
CA ALA A 105 -5.53 -1.53 -3.63
C ALA A 105 -5.92 -0.06 -3.39
N ILE A 106 -7.06 0.21 -2.76
CA ILE A 106 -7.44 1.58 -2.36
C ILE A 106 -6.42 2.18 -1.39
N VAL A 107 -6.05 1.43 -0.34
CA VAL A 107 -5.06 1.89 0.65
C VAL A 107 -3.69 2.08 0.01
N ALA A 108 -3.30 1.17 -0.87
CA ALA A 108 -2.04 1.25 -1.60
C ALA A 108 -1.99 2.50 -2.49
N LEU A 109 -3.03 2.73 -3.30
CA LEU A 109 -3.17 3.93 -4.13
C LEU A 109 -3.07 5.21 -3.29
N GLY A 110 -3.77 5.26 -2.16
CA GLY A 110 -3.75 6.42 -1.26
C GLY A 110 -2.35 6.73 -0.74
N HIS A 111 -1.59 5.71 -0.36
CA HIS A 111 -0.21 5.91 0.12
C HIS A 111 0.80 6.17 -1.01
N LEU A 112 0.59 5.66 -2.22
CA LEU A 112 1.37 6.09 -3.39
C LEU A 112 1.12 7.57 -3.69
N ALA A 113 -0.14 8.01 -3.70
CA ALA A 113 -0.51 9.40 -3.91
C ALA A 113 0.09 10.34 -2.86
N GLN A 114 0.04 9.92 -1.59
CA GLN A 114 0.55 10.71 -0.48
C GLN A 114 2.07 10.85 -0.50
N ASN A 115 2.80 9.76 -0.78
CA ASN A 115 4.26 9.74 -0.65
C ASN A 115 4.98 10.15 -1.94
N LEU A 116 4.35 9.93 -3.11
CA LEU A 116 4.93 10.18 -4.44
C LEU A 116 4.00 11.07 -5.31
N PRO A 117 3.56 12.25 -4.82
CA PRO A 117 2.58 13.08 -5.53
C PRO A 117 3.06 13.53 -6.91
N GLU A 118 4.35 13.82 -7.04
CA GLU A 118 4.95 14.30 -8.30
C GLU A 118 5.22 13.20 -9.33
N LYS A 119 5.26 11.92 -8.89
CA LYS A 119 5.62 10.80 -9.79
C LYS A 119 4.45 10.36 -10.67
N PHE A 120 3.23 10.42 -10.14
CA PHE A 120 2.05 9.86 -10.79
C PHE A 120 0.85 10.82 -10.94
N PRO A 121 1.04 12.13 -11.18
CA PRO A 121 -0.04 13.11 -11.07
C PRO A 121 -1.21 12.82 -12.04
N ALA A 122 -0.90 12.50 -13.29
CA ALA A 122 -1.92 12.20 -14.31
C ALA A 122 -2.61 10.85 -14.09
N GLN A 123 -1.84 9.82 -13.74
CA GLN A 123 -2.34 8.46 -13.53
C GLN A 123 -3.28 8.41 -12.32
N ILE A 124 -2.86 8.97 -11.18
CA ILE A 124 -3.67 9.03 -9.97
C ILE A 124 -4.94 9.84 -10.20
N LYS A 125 -4.84 11.01 -10.85
CA LYS A 125 -6.02 11.82 -11.19
C LYS A 125 -7.04 11.02 -12.02
N ASN A 126 -6.57 10.27 -13.02
CA ASN A 126 -7.43 9.46 -13.88
C ASN A 126 -8.08 8.31 -13.09
N ILE A 127 -7.28 7.56 -12.31
CA ILE A 127 -7.78 6.46 -11.48
C ILE A 127 -8.82 6.96 -10.48
N VAL A 128 -8.54 8.05 -9.76
CA VAL A 128 -9.47 8.62 -8.78
C VAL A 128 -10.78 9.05 -9.45
N SER A 129 -10.71 9.77 -10.57
CA SER A 129 -11.92 10.22 -11.27
C SER A 129 -12.81 9.06 -11.75
N ARG A 130 -12.21 8.01 -12.33
CA ARG A 130 -12.96 6.89 -12.93
C ARG A 130 -13.34 5.83 -11.90
N LYS A 131 -12.37 5.33 -11.14
CA LYS A 131 -12.55 4.17 -10.24
C LYS A 131 -13.12 4.56 -8.89
N ILE A 132 -12.65 5.67 -8.31
CA ILE A 132 -13.06 6.06 -6.96
C ILE A 132 -14.33 6.91 -7.01
N VAL A 133 -14.33 8.02 -7.74
CA VAL A 133 -15.49 8.92 -7.77
C VAL A 133 -16.65 8.28 -8.54
N LYS A 134 -16.44 7.94 -9.82
CA LYS A 134 -17.55 7.47 -10.66
C LYS A 134 -18.02 6.06 -10.30
N GLU A 135 -17.11 5.09 -10.18
CA GLU A 135 -17.49 3.69 -9.95
C GLU A 135 -17.81 3.38 -8.47
N LEU A 136 -16.99 3.83 -7.52
CA LEU A 136 -17.21 3.51 -6.10
C LEU A 136 -18.22 4.44 -5.42
N LEU A 137 -18.11 5.76 -5.58
CA LEU A 137 -18.97 6.70 -4.85
C LEU A 137 -20.33 6.92 -5.53
N VAL A 138 -20.35 7.15 -6.85
CA VAL A 138 -21.60 7.51 -7.56
C VAL A 138 -22.49 6.31 -7.86
N LYS A 139 -21.96 5.24 -8.48
CA LYS A 139 -22.79 4.07 -8.84
C LYS A 139 -23.38 3.35 -7.62
N ASN A 140 -22.64 3.26 -6.51
CA ASN A 140 -23.16 2.62 -5.30
C ASN A 140 -24.28 3.45 -4.66
N THR A 141 -24.24 4.79 -4.74
CA THR A 141 -25.35 5.64 -4.26
C THR A 141 -26.61 5.49 -5.11
N GLU A 142 -26.48 5.26 -6.43
CA GLU A 142 -27.63 5.01 -7.31
C GLU A 142 -28.33 3.68 -6.97
N SER A 143 -27.57 2.64 -6.59
CA SER A 143 -28.15 1.36 -6.16
C SER A 143 -28.86 1.43 -4.80
N GLU A 144 -28.36 2.21 -3.85
CA GLU A 144 -29.00 2.39 -2.53
C GLU A 144 -30.25 3.30 -2.59
N SER A 145 -30.39 4.11 -3.64
CA SER A 145 -31.53 5.03 -3.83
C SER A 145 -32.83 4.34 -4.30
N THR A 146 -32.88 3.01 -4.34
CA THR A 146 -34.06 2.21 -4.73
C THR A 146 -34.77 1.53 -3.56
N MET A 147 -34.64 2.04 -2.33
CA MET A 147 -35.64 1.72 -1.31
C MET A 147 -36.97 2.36 -1.73
N PRO A 148 -38.05 1.58 -1.93
CA PRO A 148 -39.37 2.16 -2.14
C PRO A 148 -39.71 2.97 -0.89
N LEU A 149 -40.02 4.25 -1.06
CA LEU A 149 -40.75 5.03 -0.08
C LEU A 149 -42.16 4.43 0.05
N GLU A 150 -42.28 3.25 0.65
CA GLU A 150 -43.56 2.77 1.15
C GLU A 150 -43.90 3.54 2.42
N ASN A 151 -44.86 4.45 2.24
CA ASN A 151 -45.92 4.77 3.19
C ASN A 151 -45.49 5.17 4.60
N THR A 152 -45.45 6.49 4.86
CA THR A 152 -46.31 7.13 5.88
C THR A 152 -45.93 8.60 6.05
N TRP A 153 -46.62 9.49 5.34
CA TRP A 153 -46.86 10.85 5.80
C TRP A 153 -48.36 11.11 5.64
N CYS A 154 -48.97 11.58 6.72
CA CYS A 154 -50.41 11.82 6.86
C CYS A 154 -50.99 12.71 5.77
#